data_AF-A0A2E1I8C6-F1
#
_entry.id   AF-A0A2E1I8C6-F1
#
_cell.length_a   1.000
_cell.length_b   1.000
_cell.length_c   1.000
_cell.angle_alpha   90.00
_cell.angle_beta   90.00
_cell.angle_gamma   90.00
#
_symmetry.space_group_name_H-M   'P 1'
#
loop_
_entity.id
_entity.type
_entity.pdbx_description
1 polymer ?
#
loop_
_entity_poly.entity_id
_entity_poly.type
_entity_poly.pdbx_seq_one_letter_code
_entity_poly.pdbx_strand_id
1 'polypeptide(L)'
;MGCVSDTQPTEGFELIVDFENTSGTIIHSYVDGDLVSTSNVFLDFDFSNTVSSNQLIEFGIRLVHNGDTTSVNPDLTSQISIEFTHHGIYEIMAYAIGENGHEESKSIIVRIENEINWLESNTYNPKPITINPIPNPLGIFPASIIIDSTIENPVLIENIGGGREVEVTWSLFDQQEDACQTKNDIIYEGEEVNWNTIHFNTYEVHDLTISYDDGQDYINIDHTILIQYSAIESSPTV
;
A
#
# COMPACT_ATOMS: atom_id res chain seq x y z
N MET A 1 -23.45 -57.83 17.39
CA MET A 1 -22.06 -57.34 17.48
C MET A 1 -22.04 -56.02 16.73
N GLY A 2 -22.22 -54.92 17.45
CA GLY A 2 -22.18 -53.57 16.88
C GLY A 2 -20.77 -53.03 17.03
N CYS A 3 -20.18 -52.57 15.92
CA CYS A 3 -18.98 -51.76 15.97
C CYS A 3 -19.41 -50.36 16.42
N VAL A 4 -19.08 -50.00 17.65
CA VAL A 4 -19.00 -48.61 18.07
C VAL A 4 -17.69 -48.11 17.50
N SER A 5 -17.77 -47.24 16.49
CA SER A 5 -16.60 -46.44 16.12
C SER A 5 -16.38 -45.43 17.23
N ASP A 6 -15.43 -45.71 18.12
CA ASP A 6 -14.83 -44.67 18.94
C ASP A 6 -14.17 -43.68 17.97
N THR A 7 -14.86 -42.59 17.68
CA THR A 7 -14.21 -41.37 17.20
C THR A 7 -13.38 -40.89 18.37
N GLN A 8 -12.09 -41.24 18.38
CA GLN A 8 -11.13 -40.59 19.25
C GLN A 8 -11.28 -39.06 19.08
N PRO A 9 -11.22 -38.26 20.16
CA PRO A 9 -11.01 -36.84 19.99
C PRO A 9 -9.72 -36.71 19.19
N THR A 10 -9.78 -36.05 18.03
CA THR A 10 -8.59 -35.67 17.28
C THR A 10 -7.63 -35.01 18.24
N GLU A 11 -6.47 -35.62 18.49
CA GLU A 11 -5.37 -34.97 19.20
C GLU A 11 -5.05 -33.69 18.44
N GLY A 12 -5.47 -32.57 19.01
CA GLY A 12 -5.45 -31.28 18.32
C GLY A 12 -6.01 -30.19 19.23
N PHE A 13 -5.77 -28.96 18.82
CA PHE A 13 -6.34 -27.77 19.43
C PHE A 13 -7.06 -26.97 18.36
N GLU A 14 -8.05 -26.18 18.76
CA GLU A 14 -8.77 -25.30 17.85
C GLU A 14 -8.00 -23.98 17.75
N LEU A 15 -7.30 -23.79 16.63
CA LEU A 15 -6.60 -22.55 16.34
C LEU A 15 -7.61 -21.43 16.01
N ILE A 16 -7.67 -20.42 16.88
CA ILE A 16 -8.47 -19.22 16.68
C ILE A 16 -7.51 -18.03 16.68
N VAL A 17 -7.50 -17.33 15.55
CA VAL A 17 -6.68 -16.14 15.33
C VAL A 17 -7.61 -15.01 14.91
N ASP A 18 -7.65 -13.99 15.75
CA ASP A 18 -8.48 -12.83 15.58
C ASP A 18 -7.69 -11.64 15.04
N PHE A 19 -8.31 -10.89 14.12
CA PHE A 19 -7.71 -9.73 13.49
C PHE A 19 -8.79 -8.75 13.02
N GLU A 20 -8.54 -7.45 13.23
CA GLU A 20 -9.45 -6.37 12.83
C GLU A 20 -9.26 -5.97 11.37
N ASN A 21 -8.04 -6.06 10.85
CA ASN A 21 -7.70 -5.64 9.50
C ASN A 21 -6.75 -6.65 8.83
N THR A 22 -6.98 -6.87 7.55
CA THR A 22 -6.09 -7.61 6.62
C THR A 22 -5.72 -6.74 5.44
N SER A 23 -5.96 -5.44 5.53
CA SER A 23 -5.53 -4.48 4.54
C SER A 23 -4.98 -3.21 5.16
N GLY A 24 -4.15 -2.50 4.41
CA GLY A 24 -3.61 -1.21 4.79
C GLY A 24 -2.89 -0.56 3.63
N THR A 25 -2.49 0.69 3.83
CA THR A 25 -1.84 1.50 2.79
C THR A 25 -0.52 2.03 3.34
N ILE A 26 0.57 1.72 2.64
CA ILE A 26 1.87 2.36 2.89
C ILE A 26 1.80 3.75 2.29
N ILE A 27 2.23 4.76 3.04
CA ILE A 27 2.23 6.15 2.57
C ILE A 27 3.67 6.64 2.46
N HIS A 28 4.05 7.07 1.26
CA HIS A 28 5.30 7.79 1.02
C HIS A 28 4.99 9.27 0.82
N SER A 29 5.70 10.15 1.53
CA SER A 29 5.55 11.60 1.35
C SER A 29 6.83 12.21 0.82
N TYR A 30 6.71 12.98 -0.25
CA TYR A 30 7.80 13.68 -0.92
C TYR A 30 7.55 15.18 -0.88
N VAL A 31 8.63 15.94 -0.66
CA VAL A 31 8.64 17.41 -0.77
C VAL A 31 9.77 17.81 -1.69
N ASP A 32 9.47 18.57 -2.72
CA ASP A 32 10.42 19.02 -3.75
C ASP A 32 11.25 17.84 -4.32
N GLY A 33 10.62 16.68 -4.43
CA GLY A 33 11.19 15.42 -4.90
C GLY A 33 12.12 14.66 -3.97
N ASP A 34 12.28 15.10 -2.73
CA ASP A 34 12.97 14.35 -1.69
C ASP A 34 11.95 13.58 -0.83
N LEU A 35 12.21 12.29 -0.56
CA LEU A 35 11.40 11.50 0.37
C LEU A 35 11.58 12.05 1.79
N VAL A 36 10.50 12.56 2.39
CA VAL A 36 10.51 13.13 3.74
C VAL A 36 9.96 12.18 4.80
N SER A 37 9.05 11.27 4.43
CA SER A 37 8.52 10.27 5.36
C SER A 37 7.95 9.03 4.67
N THR A 38 7.99 7.92 5.42
CA THR A 38 7.30 6.68 5.08
C THR A 38 6.46 6.23 6.29
N SER A 39 5.20 5.90 6.06
CA SER A 39 4.32 5.24 7.03
C SER A 39 4.07 3.80 6.58
N ASN A 40 4.64 2.83 7.30
CA ASN A 40 4.43 1.40 7.06
C ASN A 40 3.11 0.92 7.67
N VAL A 41 2.67 -0.28 7.25
CA VAL A 41 1.47 -0.92 7.79
C VAL A 41 1.86 -1.91 8.87
N PHE A 42 1.17 -1.88 10.00
CA PHE A 42 1.25 -2.89 11.06
C PHE A 42 -0.10 -3.57 11.20
N LEU A 43 -0.12 -4.90 11.14
CA LEU A 43 -1.32 -5.71 11.35
C LEU A 43 -1.13 -6.63 12.55
N ASP A 44 -2.10 -6.62 13.44
CA ASP A 44 -2.08 -7.39 14.68
C ASP A 44 -2.95 -8.65 14.55
N PHE A 45 -2.41 -9.77 15.05
CA PHE A 45 -3.06 -11.07 15.08
C PHE A 45 -3.10 -11.58 16.53
N ASP A 46 -4.29 -11.81 17.06
CA ASP A 46 -4.52 -12.25 18.44
C ASP A 46 -4.92 -13.72 18.51
N PHE A 47 -4.13 -14.50 19.23
CA PHE A 47 -4.32 -15.92 19.46
C PHE A 47 -5.04 -16.21 20.79
N SER A 48 -5.51 -15.18 21.52
CA SER A 48 -6.05 -15.32 22.89
C SER A 48 -7.22 -16.28 22.99
N ASN A 49 -7.97 -16.45 21.89
CA ASN A 49 -9.13 -17.32 21.82
C ASN A 49 -8.80 -18.75 21.36
N THR A 50 -7.54 -19.06 21.04
CA THR A 50 -7.12 -20.43 20.68
C THR A 50 -7.36 -21.39 21.85
N VAL A 51 -8.04 -22.51 21.59
CA VAL A 51 -8.43 -23.49 22.62
C VAL A 51 -7.64 -24.78 22.46
N SER A 52 -6.83 -25.13 23.46
CA SER A 52 -6.04 -26.37 23.46
C SER A 52 -6.29 -27.23 24.69
N SER A 53 -6.29 -28.54 24.50
CA SER A 53 -6.30 -29.54 25.57
C SER A 53 -4.90 -29.80 26.16
N ASN A 54 -3.85 -29.49 25.40
CA ASN A 54 -2.44 -29.61 25.78
C ASN A 54 -1.80 -28.22 25.93
N GLN A 55 -0.66 -28.13 26.62
CA GLN A 55 0.08 -26.87 26.69
C GLN A 55 0.54 -26.43 25.28
N LEU A 56 0.30 -25.15 24.95
CA LEU A 56 0.82 -24.52 23.74
C LEU A 56 2.19 -23.93 24.05
N ILE A 57 3.15 -24.14 23.16
CA ILE A 57 4.54 -23.70 23.33
C ILE A 57 4.93 -22.58 22.38
N GLU A 58 4.19 -22.38 21.28
CA GLU A 58 4.47 -21.35 20.29
C GLU A 58 3.19 -20.86 19.61
N PHE A 59 3.08 -19.54 19.45
CA PHE A 59 2.23 -18.90 18.44
C PHE A 59 3.14 -18.26 17.40
N GLY A 60 2.74 -18.30 16.13
CA GLY A 60 3.53 -17.66 15.08
C GLY A 60 2.76 -17.25 13.85
N ILE A 61 3.35 -16.32 13.11
CA ILE A 61 2.98 -15.93 11.76
C ILE A 61 4.16 -16.22 10.84
N ARG A 62 3.90 -16.96 9.76
CA ARG A 62 4.88 -17.28 8.72
C ARG A 62 4.49 -16.62 7.40
N LEU A 63 5.39 -15.84 6.82
CA LEU A 63 5.21 -15.24 5.49
C LEU A 63 5.47 -16.31 4.43
N VAL A 64 4.47 -16.64 3.61
CA VAL A 64 4.58 -17.77 2.66
C VAL A 64 5.64 -17.51 1.57
N HIS A 65 5.81 -16.25 1.17
CA HIS A 65 6.66 -15.89 0.04
C HIS A 65 8.17 -16.09 0.30
N ASN A 66 8.63 -15.90 1.55
CA ASN A 66 10.06 -16.00 1.91
C ASN A 66 10.33 -16.98 3.07
N GLY A 67 9.31 -17.46 3.77
CA GLY A 67 9.43 -18.36 4.91
C GLY A 67 9.77 -17.66 6.22
N ASP A 68 9.89 -16.33 6.24
CA ASP A 68 10.18 -15.57 7.45
C ASP A 68 9.05 -15.79 8.46
N THR A 69 9.47 -15.91 9.72
CA THR A 69 8.58 -16.33 10.80
C THR A 69 8.76 -15.38 11.98
N THR A 70 7.65 -14.89 12.50
CA THR A 70 7.58 -14.16 13.77
C THR A 70 6.80 -15.01 14.75
N SER A 71 7.39 -15.34 15.89
CA SER A 71 6.75 -16.19 16.90
C SER A 71 6.93 -15.68 18.32
N VAL A 72 6.03 -16.10 19.20
CA VAL A 72 5.98 -15.71 20.61
C VAL A 72 5.69 -16.92 21.49
N ASN A 73 6.09 -16.82 22.76
CA ASN A 73 5.69 -17.79 23.78
C ASN A 73 4.27 -17.47 24.27
N PRO A 74 3.31 -18.41 24.17
CA PRO A 74 1.93 -18.25 24.66
C PRO A 74 1.81 -17.84 26.15
N ASP A 75 2.80 -18.20 26.98
CA ASP A 75 2.84 -17.82 28.41
C ASP A 75 3.16 -16.32 28.62
N LEU A 76 3.67 -15.63 27.60
CA LEU A 76 4.07 -14.22 27.67
C LEU A 76 3.10 -13.29 26.95
N THR A 77 2.63 -13.70 25.77
CA THR A 77 1.70 -12.92 24.95
C THR A 77 0.96 -13.83 23.97
N SER A 78 -0.27 -13.44 23.62
CA SER A 78 -1.06 -14.05 22.54
C SER A 78 -1.09 -13.20 21.28
N GLN A 79 -0.46 -12.02 21.28
CA GLN A 79 -0.55 -11.08 20.16
C GLN A 79 0.76 -11.01 19.38
N ILE A 80 0.65 -11.00 18.05
CA ILE A 80 1.75 -10.86 17.11
C ILE A 80 1.43 -9.71 16.15
N SER A 81 2.33 -8.73 16.07
CA SER A 81 2.24 -7.61 15.13
C SER A 81 3.22 -7.83 13.98
N ILE A 82 2.75 -7.68 12.74
CA ILE A 82 3.56 -7.83 11.52
C ILE A 82 3.63 -6.51 10.78
N GLU A 83 4.85 -6.05 10.53
CA GLU A 83 5.14 -4.88 9.71
C GLU A 83 5.22 -5.25 8.23
N PHE A 84 4.53 -4.49 7.39
CA PHE A 84 4.61 -4.55 5.94
C PHE A 84 5.23 -3.26 5.41
N THR A 85 6.37 -3.39 4.74
CA THR A 85 7.15 -2.25 4.19
C THR A 85 7.08 -2.15 2.67
N HIS A 86 6.36 -3.06 2.02
CA HIS A 86 6.14 -3.05 0.57
C HIS A 86 4.68 -3.39 0.25
N HIS A 87 4.17 -2.84 -0.85
CA HIS A 87 2.81 -3.13 -1.31
C HIS A 87 2.75 -4.45 -2.07
N GLY A 88 1.58 -5.09 -2.02
CA GLY A 88 1.37 -6.41 -2.57
C GLY A 88 0.21 -7.15 -1.93
N ILE A 89 -0.12 -8.29 -2.54
CA ILE A 89 -0.97 -9.30 -1.90
C ILE A 89 -0.05 -10.34 -1.25
N TYR A 90 -0.23 -10.52 0.04
CA TYR A 90 0.54 -11.45 0.86
C TYR A 90 -0.34 -12.63 1.27
N GLU A 91 0.22 -13.83 1.20
CA GLU A 91 -0.30 -14.98 1.95
C GLU A 91 0.57 -15.16 3.20
N ILE A 92 -0.09 -15.20 4.36
CA ILE A 92 0.54 -15.51 5.64
C ILE A 92 -0.12 -16.76 6.24
N MET A 93 0.67 -17.54 6.97
CA MET A 93 0.21 -18.69 7.72
C MET A 93 0.30 -18.36 9.20
N ALA A 94 -0.84 -18.15 9.85
CA ALA A 94 -0.90 -18.13 11.30
C ALA A 94 -0.90 -19.56 11.83
N TYR A 95 -0.08 -19.86 12.83
CA TYR A 95 0.07 -21.20 13.36
C TYR A 95 0.28 -21.19 14.86
N ALA A 96 0.03 -22.34 15.49
CA ALA A 96 0.43 -22.60 16.86
C ALA A 96 1.04 -24.00 16.96
N ILE A 97 1.84 -24.24 17.99
CA ILE A 97 2.50 -25.53 18.23
C ILE A 97 2.22 -25.96 19.68
N GLY A 98 1.74 -27.19 19.85
CA GLY A 98 1.57 -27.84 21.15
C GLY A 98 2.84 -28.51 21.67
N GLU A 99 2.90 -28.83 22.96
CA GLU A 99 4.04 -29.51 23.60
C GLU A 99 4.37 -30.89 23.01
N ASN A 100 3.40 -31.54 22.36
CA ASN A 100 3.57 -32.81 21.65
C ASN A 100 4.20 -32.62 20.25
N GLY A 101 4.48 -31.38 19.83
CA GLY A 101 5.01 -31.03 18.52
C GLY A 101 3.95 -30.96 17.41
N HIS A 102 2.65 -31.06 17.76
CA HIS A 102 1.56 -30.91 16.81
C HIS A 102 1.38 -29.44 16.42
N GLU A 103 1.33 -29.14 15.12
CA GLU A 103 1.11 -27.80 14.56
C GLU A 103 -0.29 -27.75 13.93
N GLU A 104 -1.04 -26.70 14.26
CA GLU A 104 -2.25 -26.30 13.52
C GLU A 104 -1.99 -24.94 12.88
N SER A 105 -2.55 -24.70 11.70
CA SER A 105 -2.32 -23.46 10.95
C SER A 105 -3.53 -23.03 10.13
N LYS A 106 -3.60 -21.72 9.84
CA LYS A 106 -4.63 -21.06 9.05
C LYS A 106 -4.00 -20.07 8.09
N SER A 107 -4.37 -20.16 6.81
CA SER A 107 -3.96 -19.20 5.79
C SER A 107 -4.81 -17.92 5.88
N ILE A 108 -4.15 -16.76 5.79
CA ILE A 108 -4.77 -15.43 5.79
C ILE A 108 -4.17 -14.66 4.61
N ILE A 109 -5.03 -14.03 3.81
CA ILE A 109 -4.64 -13.16 2.71
C ILE A 109 -4.65 -11.72 3.20
N VAL A 110 -3.55 -11.00 2.99
CA VAL A 110 -3.36 -9.59 3.36
C VAL A 110 -3.15 -8.74 2.09
N ARG A 111 -3.79 -7.57 2.01
CA ARG A 111 -3.66 -6.61 0.91
C ARG A 111 -3.00 -5.32 1.37
N ILE A 112 -1.80 -5.02 0.87
CA ILE A 112 -1.09 -3.78 1.16
C ILE A 112 -1.06 -2.91 -0.10
N GLU A 113 -1.61 -1.71 0.00
CA GLU A 113 -1.58 -0.68 -1.04
C GLU A 113 -0.39 0.26 -0.85
N ASN A 114 -0.11 1.08 -1.87
CA ASN A 114 0.88 2.14 -1.78
C ASN A 114 0.28 3.47 -2.21
N GLU A 115 0.41 4.49 -1.39
CA GLU A 115 0.06 5.88 -1.69
C GLU A 115 1.34 6.73 -1.72
N ILE A 116 1.44 7.59 -2.73
CA ILE A 116 2.49 8.60 -2.85
C ILE A 116 1.81 9.96 -2.74
N ASN A 117 2.20 10.70 -1.71
CA ASN A 117 1.84 12.10 -1.51
C ASN A 117 3.05 12.95 -1.91
N TRP A 118 2.88 13.83 -2.88
CA TRP A 118 3.95 14.62 -3.47
C TRP A 118 3.59 16.09 -3.47
N LEU A 119 4.46 16.90 -2.87
CA LEU A 119 4.31 18.35 -2.83
C LEU A 119 5.53 19.02 -3.44
N GLU A 120 5.33 19.93 -4.40
CA GLU A 120 6.32 20.93 -4.78
C GLU A 120 5.73 22.32 -4.58
N SER A 121 6.48 23.23 -3.97
CA SER A 121 6.00 24.58 -3.73
C SER A 121 6.90 25.61 -4.39
N ASN A 122 6.30 26.59 -5.06
CA ASN A 122 7.00 27.63 -5.80
C ASN A 122 8.10 27.06 -6.71
N THR A 123 7.73 26.08 -7.53
CA THR A 123 8.63 25.50 -8.53
C THR A 123 8.37 26.11 -9.90
N TYR A 124 9.41 26.27 -10.71
CA TYR A 124 9.31 26.61 -12.13
C TYR A 124 9.91 25.50 -13.02
N ASN A 125 10.31 24.39 -12.38
CA ASN A 125 10.89 23.21 -13.01
C ASN A 125 10.39 21.97 -12.24
N PRO A 126 9.13 21.56 -12.48
CA PRO A 126 8.53 20.39 -11.85
C PRO A 126 9.40 19.15 -12.04
N LYS A 127 9.53 18.32 -11.00
CA LYS A 127 10.31 17.09 -11.11
C LYS A 127 9.40 15.93 -11.57
N PRO A 128 9.93 15.01 -12.38
CA PRO A 128 9.20 13.80 -12.75
C PRO A 128 9.05 12.88 -11.52
N ILE A 129 7.95 12.14 -11.47
CA ILE A 129 7.63 11.20 -10.39
C ILE A 129 7.54 9.81 -10.94
N THR A 130 8.42 8.94 -10.45
CA THR A 130 8.40 7.54 -10.80
C THR A 130 7.37 6.78 -9.96
N ILE A 131 6.41 6.17 -10.65
CA ILE A 131 5.37 5.32 -10.09
C ILE A 131 5.74 3.89 -10.41
N ASN A 132 6.06 3.10 -9.39
CA ASN A 132 6.37 1.68 -9.54
C ASN A 132 5.21 0.81 -9.01
N PRO A 133 4.32 0.31 -9.88
CA PRO A 133 3.23 -0.58 -9.50
C PRO A 133 3.66 -2.05 -9.34
N ILE A 134 4.92 -2.40 -9.59
CA ILE A 134 5.37 -3.79 -9.55
C ILE A 134 5.39 -4.26 -8.08
N PRO A 135 4.62 -5.30 -7.71
CA PRO A 135 4.53 -5.77 -6.33
C PRO A 135 5.87 -6.31 -5.81
N ASN A 136 6.12 -6.14 -4.51
CA ASN A 136 7.21 -6.80 -3.80
C ASN A 136 6.68 -7.36 -2.48
N PRO A 137 6.64 -8.70 -2.27
CA PRO A 137 7.10 -9.76 -3.18
C PRO A 137 6.30 -9.81 -4.48
N LEU A 138 6.92 -10.32 -5.54
CA LEU A 138 6.21 -10.53 -6.81
C LEU A 138 5.00 -11.44 -6.59
N GLY A 139 3.88 -11.06 -7.19
CA GLY A 139 2.60 -11.75 -6.99
C GLY A 139 1.51 -11.19 -7.89
N ILE A 140 0.31 -11.07 -7.34
CA ILE A 140 -0.82 -10.42 -8.03
C ILE A 140 -0.45 -8.96 -8.25
N PHE A 141 -0.64 -8.45 -9.46
CA PHE A 141 -0.41 -7.04 -9.78
C PHE A 141 -1.56 -6.16 -9.28
N PRO A 142 -1.30 -4.87 -9.02
CA PRO A 142 -2.35 -3.90 -8.71
C PRO A 142 -3.42 -3.88 -9.82
N ALA A 143 -4.66 -3.60 -9.45
CA ALA A 143 -5.76 -3.42 -10.38
C ALA A 143 -5.66 -2.11 -11.16
N SER A 144 -5.11 -1.06 -10.53
CA SER A 144 -5.00 0.28 -11.13
C SER A 144 -3.99 1.16 -10.40
N ILE A 145 -3.59 2.23 -11.09
CA ILE A 145 -2.97 3.43 -10.51
C ILE A 145 -4.03 4.53 -10.60
N ILE A 146 -4.37 5.14 -9.47
CA ILE A 146 -5.28 6.28 -9.36
C ILE A 146 -4.42 7.51 -9.09
N ILE A 147 -4.61 8.57 -9.87
CA ILE A 147 -3.84 9.81 -9.76
C ILE A 147 -4.84 10.94 -9.55
N ASP A 148 -4.67 11.67 -8.46
CA ASP A 148 -5.32 12.95 -8.19
C ASP A 148 -4.22 14.02 -8.12
N SER A 149 -4.28 15.00 -9.01
CA SER A 149 -3.18 15.94 -9.27
C SER A 149 -3.69 17.37 -9.38
N THR A 150 -3.20 18.24 -8.53
CA THR A 150 -3.54 19.68 -8.50
C THR A 150 -2.31 20.50 -8.86
N ILE A 151 -2.49 21.51 -9.71
CA ILE A 151 -1.49 22.54 -9.97
C ILE A 151 -2.12 23.90 -9.68
N GLU A 152 -1.47 24.69 -8.85
CA GLU A 152 -1.85 26.06 -8.51
C GLU A 152 -0.85 27.06 -9.10
N ASN A 153 -1.34 28.15 -9.67
CA ASN A 153 -0.55 29.32 -10.02
C ASN A 153 -0.79 30.42 -8.95
N PRO A 154 -0.01 30.47 -7.86
CA PRO A 154 -0.27 31.36 -6.73
C PRO A 154 -0.13 32.84 -7.12
N VAL A 155 -0.85 33.71 -6.40
CA VAL A 155 -0.71 35.18 -6.56
C VAL A 155 0.67 35.63 -6.09
N LEU A 156 1.45 36.26 -6.97
CA LEU A 156 2.79 36.75 -6.64
C LEU A 156 2.74 38.19 -6.10
N ILE A 157 2.77 38.32 -4.77
CA ILE A 157 2.63 39.60 -4.04
C ILE A 157 3.76 40.61 -4.37
N GLU A 158 4.92 40.16 -4.87
CA GLU A 158 6.11 41.02 -5.08
C GLU A 158 6.38 41.45 -6.53
N ASN A 159 5.59 41.03 -7.52
CA ASN A 159 5.90 41.34 -8.92
C ASN A 159 5.43 42.74 -9.35
N ILE A 160 6.36 43.68 -9.49
CA ILE A 160 6.16 44.92 -10.26
C ILE A 160 6.03 44.52 -11.75
N GLY A 161 4.88 44.00 -12.13
CA GLY A 161 4.62 43.40 -13.45
C GLY A 161 3.38 42.49 -13.52
N GLY A 162 2.85 42.02 -12.38
CA GLY A 162 1.77 41.01 -12.30
C GLY A 162 2.26 39.58 -12.57
N GLY A 163 1.59 38.56 -12.00
CA GLY A 163 1.75 37.16 -12.41
C GLY A 163 1.16 36.91 -13.80
N ARG A 164 1.62 35.85 -14.47
CA ARG A 164 1.12 35.49 -15.81
C ARG A 164 0.35 34.18 -15.76
N GLU A 165 -0.61 34.04 -16.66
CA GLU A 165 -1.20 32.73 -16.93
C GLU A 165 -0.12 31.76 -17.46
N VAL A 166 -0.28 30.48 -17.12
CA VAL A 166 0.61 29.41 -17.55
C VAL A 166 -0.22 28.31 -18.19
N GLU A 167 0.26 27.77 -19.30
CA GLU A 167 -0.29 26.58 -19.93
C GLU A 167 0.60 25.40 -19.56
N VAL A 168 -0.01 24.35 -18.99
CA VAL A 168 0.71 23.16 -18.51
C VAL A 168 0.10 21.89 -19.07
N THR A 169 0.95 20.88 -19.26
CA THR A 169 0.56 19.53 -19.62
C THR A 169 1.02 18.52 -18.57
N TRP A 170 0.08 17.72 -18.07
CA TRP A 170 0.38 16.46 -17.40
C TRP A 170 0.65 15.39 -18.46
N SER A 171 1.72 14.63 -18.30
CA SER A 171 1.99 13.43 -19.10
C SER A 171 2.38 12.27 -18.20
N LEU A 172 1.66 11.15 -18.35
CA LEU A 172 2.01 9.85 -17.78
C LEU A 172 2.71 9.02 -18.86
N PHE A 173 3.99 8.76 -18.68
CA PHE A 173 4.81 7.95 -19.59
C PHE A 173 4.93 6.51 -19.12
N ASP A 174 5.09 5.57 -20.05
CA ASP A 174 5.53 4.20 -19.76
C ASP A 174 7.06 4.05 -19.77
N GLN A 175 7.56 2.83 -19.55
CA GLN A 175 9.00 2.54 -19.56
C GLN A 175 9.68 2.75 -20.92
N GLN A 176 8.91 2.86 -22.01
CA GLN A 176 9.43 3.13 -23.35
C GLN A 176 9.40 4.63 -23.70
N GLU A 177 9.06 5.49 -22.72
CA GLU A 177 8.88 6.93 -22.87
C GLU A 177 7.71 7.31 -23.79
N ASP A 178 6.76 6.40 -24.02
CA ASP A 178 5.54 6.68 -24.76
C ASP A 178 4.45 7.24 -23.81
N ALA A 179 3.79 8.32 -24.24
CA ALA A 179 2.74 8.96 -23.44
C ALA A 179 1.48 8.09 -23.40
N CYS A 180 1.19 7.51 -22.25
CA CYS A 180 0.00 6.70 -22.00
C CYS A 180 -1.26 7.55 -21.84
N GLN A 181 -1.15 8.66 -21.09
CA GLN A 181 -2.23 9.59 -20.82
C GLN A 181 -1.68 11.01 -20.72
N THR A 182 -2.42 11.98 -21.23
CA THR A 182 -2.08 13.40 -21.10
C THR A 182 -3.31 14.25 -20.80
N LYS A 183 -3.10 15.39 -20.15
CA LYS A 183 -4.09 16.47 -20.01
C LYS A 183 -3.35 17.80 -20.14
N ASN A 184 -3.96 18.77 -20.81
CA ASN A 184 -3.46 20.15 -20.91
C ASN A 184 -4.49 21.09 -20.27
N ASP A 185 -4.02 22.17 -19.65
CA ASP A 185 -4.88 23.20 -19.06
C ASP A 185 -4.16 24.55 -18.97
N ILE A 186 -4.93 25.62 -18.87
CA ILE A 186 -4.42 26.99 -18.66
C ILE A 186 -4.77 27.42 -17.24
N ILE A 187 -3.79 27.92 -16.50
CA ILE A 187 -3.91 28.32 -15.09
C ILE A 187 -3.67 29.81 -14.99
N TYR A 188 -4.74 30.55 -14.69
CA TYR A 188 -4.65 31.99 -14.43
C TYR A 188 -4.02 32.26 -13.05
N GLU A 189 -3.54 33.48 -12.85
CA GLU A 189 -2.98 33.90 -11.56
C GLU A 189 -4.03 33.77 -10.44
N GLY A 190 -3.64 33.12 -9.35
CA GLY A 190 -4.47 32.82 -8.18
C GLY A 190 -5.45 31.67 -8.37
N GLU A 191 -5.37 30.93 -9.47
CA GLU A 191 -6.23 29.77 -9.75
C GLU A 191 -5.48 28.44 -9.65
N GLU A 192 -6.26 27.36 -9.59
CA GLU A 192 -5.78 25.98 -9.60
C GLU A 192 -6.58 25.13 -10.60
N VAL A 193 -5.95 24.08 -11.08
CA VAL A 193 -6.53 23.10 -12.00
C VAL A 193 -6.21 21.70 -11.52
N ASN A 194 -7.12 20.77 -11.83
CA ASN A 194 -7.05 19.40 -11.34
C ASN A 194 -7.03 18.38 -12.48
N TRP A 195 -6.32 17.28 -12.29
CA TRP A 195 -6.37 16.09 -13.12
C TRP A 195 -6.56 14.84 -12.27
N ASN A 196 -7.72 14.21 -12.44
CA ASN A 196 -8.06 12.96 -11.77
C ASN A 196 -8.19 11.87 -12.84
N THR A 197 -7.38 10.82 -12.76
CA THR A 197 -7.36 9.75 -13.76
C THR A 197 -7.13 8.38 -13.12
N ILE A 198 -7.48 7.34 -13.88
CA ILE A 198 -7.21 5.94 -13.55
C ILE A 198 -6.44 5.34 -14.71
N HIS A 199 -5.33 4.67 -14.39
CA HIS A 199 -4.49 3.94 -15.32
C HIS A 199 -4.49 2.45 -14.96
N PHE A 200 -4.62 1.58 -15.96
CA PHE A 200 -4.79 0.13 -15.75
C PHE A 200 -3.58 -0.72 -16.16
N ASN A 201 -2.59 -0.14 -16.84
CA ASN A 201 -1.34 -0.84 -17.03
C ASN A 201 -0.54 -0.73 -15.73
N THR A 202 -0.33 -1.86 -15.06
CA THR A 202 0.36 -1.93 -13.77
C THR A 202 1.56 -2.87 -13.85
N TYR A 203 1.90 -3.35 -15.05
CA TYR A 203 2.94 -4.35 -15.29
C TYR A 203 4.32 -3.73 -15.51
N GLU A 204 4.40 -2.41 -15.55
CA GLU A 204 5.62 -1.65 -15.81
C GLU A 204 5.66 -0.37 -14.96
N VAL A 205 6.82 0.28 -14.94
CA VAL A 205 7.03 1.54 -14.24
C VAL A 205 6.53 2.70 -15.11
N HIS A 206 5.98 3.71 -14.47
CA HIS A 206 5.50 4.92 -15.14
C HIS A 206 6.18 6.16 -14.57
N ASP A 207 6.25 7.22 -15.37
CA ASP A 207 6.68 8.54 -14.91
C ASP A 207 5.56 9.57 -15.12
N LEU A 208 5.13 10.23 -14.05
CA LEU A 208 4.24 11.38 -14.11
C LEU A 208 5.08 12.66 -14.22
N THR A 209 4.77 13.48 -15.22
CA THR A 209 5.53 14.72 -15.50
C THR A 209 4.58 15.88 -15.75
N ILE A 210 5.04 17.08 -15.36
CA ILE A 210 4.39 18.35 -15.67
C ILE A 210 5.34 19.17 -16.55
N SER A 211 4.87 19.62 -17.71
CA SER A 211 5.61 20.52 -18.61
C SER A 211 4.85 21.83 -18.82
N TYR A 212 5.57 22.94 -19.00
CA TYR A 212 4.99 24.18 -19.51
C TYR A 212 4.90 24.11 -21.04
N ASP A 213 3.74 24.46 -21.58
CA ASP A 213 3.52 24.59 -23.02
C ASP A 213 3.66 26.05 -23.47
N ASP A 214 3.11 26.98 -22.68
CA ASP A 214 3.27 28.44 -22.85
C ASP A 214 3.19 29.13 -21.48
N GLY A 215 3.77 30.34 -21.39
CA GLY A 215 3.97 31.00 -20.09
C GLY A 215 4.95 30.24 -19.20
N GLN A 216 5.40 30.88 -18.12
CA GLN A 216 6.20 30.21 -17.09
C GLN A 216 6.17 31.03 -15.80
N ASP A 217 5.48 30.55 -14.79
CA ASP A 217 5.42 31.19 -13.49
C ASP A 217 5.74 30.16 -12.41
N TYR A 218 6.00 30.62 -11.19
CA TYR A 218 6.13 29.71 -10.05
C TYR A 218 4.78 29.05 -9.78
N ILE A 219 4.73 27.72 -9.81
CA ILE A 219 3.54 26.93 -9.51
C ILE A 219 3.73 26.12 -8.24
N ASN A 220 2.62 25.78 -7.59
CA ASN A 220 2.58 24.73 -6.57
C ASN A 220 1.95 23.48 -7.18
N ILE A 221 2.43 22.32 -6.76
CA ILE A 221 2.03 21.03 -7.28
C ILE A 221 1.71 20.11 -6.10
N ASP A 222 0.52 19.53 -6.09
CA ASP A 222 0.09 18.52 -5.13
C ASP A 222 -0.37 17.28 -5.91
N HIS A 223 0.18 16.11 -5.58
CA HIS A 223 -0.29 14.85 -6.11
C HIS A 223 -0.55 13.84 -5.00
N THR A 224 -1.65 13.12 -5.15
CA THR A 224 -1.93 11.87 -4.45
C THR A 224 -2.03 10.76 -5.49
N ILE A 225 -1.16 9.74 -5.38
CA ILE A 225 -1.10 8.61 -6.30
C ILE A 225 -1.32 7.32 -5.52
N LEU A 226 -2.40 6.59 -5.80
CA LEU A 226 -2.72 5.33 -5.15
C LEU A 226 -2.51 4.14 -6.11
N ILE A 227 -1.67 3.21 -5.71
CA ILE A 227 -1.49 1.90 -6.33
C ILE A 227 -2.47 0.94 -5.66
N GLN A 228 -3.59 0.69 -6.32
CA GLN A 228 -4.74 -0.02 -5.76
C GLN A 228 -4.76 -1.49 -6.18
N TYR A 229 -5.04 -2.37 -5.23
CA TYR A 229 -5.21 -3.80 -5.47
C TYR A 229 -6.69 -4.21 -5.48
N SER A 230 -6.98 -5.36 -6.11
CA SER A 230 -8.30 -5.98 -5.96
C SER A 230 -8.53 -6.39 -4.50
N ALA A 231 -9.72 -6.14 -3.96
CA ALA A 231 -10.10 -6.48 -2.59
C ALA A 231 -10.36 -8.00 -2.46
N ILE A 232 -9.28 -8.76 -2.27
CA ILE A 232 -9.27 -10.23 -2.13
C ILE A 232 -8.68 -10.70 -0.79
N GLU A 233 -8.37 -9.77 0.11
CA GLU A 233 -7.93 -10.03 1.47
C GLU A 233 -8.99 -10.80 2.28
N SER A 234 -8.55 -11.47 3.33
CA SER A 234 -9.46 -12.22 4.21
C SER A 234 -10.33 -11.28 5.04
N SER A 235 -11.63 -11.55 5.17
CA SER A 235 -12.51 -10.75 6.03
C SER A 235 -12.02 -10.73 7.48
N PRO A 236 -12.08 -9.57 8.17
CA PRO A 236 -11.86 -9.47 9.61
C PRO A 236 -12.72 -10.47 10.40
N THR A 237 -12.21 -10.90 11.56
CA THR A 237 -12.93 -11.85 12.43
C THR A 237 -13.52 -11.21 13.69
N VAL A 238 -13.23 -9.92 13.93
CA VAL A 238 -13.69 -9.13 15.08
C VAL A 238 -14.69 -8.05 14.62
#